data_AF-A0A7U9SIS8-F1
#
_entry.id   AF-A0A7U9SIS8-F1
#
_cell.length_a   1.000
_cell.length_b   1.000
_cell.length_c   1.000
_cell.angle_alpha   90.00
_cell.angle_beta   90.00
_cell.angle_gamma   90.00
#
_symmetry.space_group_name_H-M   'P 1'
#
loop_
_entity.id
_entity.type
_entity.pdbx_description
1 polymer ?
#
loop_
_entity_poly.entity_id
_entity_poly.type
_entity_poly.pdbx_seq_one_letter_code
_entity_poly.pdbx_strand_id
1 'polypeptide(L)'
;MDDFTSITNTDEYIGFLYGMYSSNHDIECVFIDGVMKHADISLENVPDFVERLKKISTECGIEFFVSLSADKSELTGISEGGYSYLN
;
A
#
# COMPACT_ATOMS: atom_id res chain seq x y z
N MET A 1 -3.10 -13.25 1.42
CA MET A 1 -3.30 -12.77 0.04
C MET A 1 -2.83 -13.82 -0.98
N ASP A 2 -2.73 -15.10 -0.59
CA ASP A 2 -2.32 -16.23 -1.44
C ASP A 2 -3.31 -16.60 -2.57
N ASP A 3 -4.51 -16.04 -2.56
CA ASP A 3 -5.55 -16.31 -3.57
C ASP A 3 -5.41 -15.43 -4.83
N PHE A 4 -4.69 -14.29 -4.74
CA PHE A 4 -4.54 -13.33 -5.85
C PHE A 4 -3.16 -13.43 -6.51
N THR A 5 -2.86 -14.59 -7.07
CA THR A 5 -1.58 -14.89 -7.76
C THR A 5 -1.28 -14.02 -8.98
N SER A 6 -2.25 -13.22 -9.45
CA SER A 6 -2.09 -12.34 -10.60
C SER A 6 -1.53 -10.96 -10.27
N ILE A 7 -1.47 -10.54 -8.99
CA ILE A 7 -0.86 -9.27 -8.63
C ILE A 7 0.63 -9.50 -8.42
N THR A 8 1.44 -9.19 -9.43
CA THR A 8 2.88 -9.51 -9.42
C THR A 8 3.77 -8.30 -9.20
N ASN A 9 3.23 -7.09 -9.40
CA ASN A 9 3.97 -5.83 -9.32
C ASN A 9 3.11 -4.71 -8.72
N THR A 10 3.77 -3.59 -8.39
CA THR A 10 3.15 -2.40 -7.80
C THR A 10 2.03 -1.82 -8.66
N ASP A 11 2.20 -1.73 -9.97
CA ASP A 11 1.20 -1.17 -10.87
C ASP A 11 -0.11 -1.98 -10.88
N GLU A 12 -0.02 -3.31 -10.91
CA GLU A 12 -1.18 -4.20 -10.78
C GLU A 12 -1.88 -4.04 -9.43
N TYR A 13 -1.10 -3.87 -8.35
CA TYR A 13 -1.63 -3.64 -7.01
C TYR A 13 -2.42 -2.34 -6.92
N ILE A 14 -1.87 -1.26 -7.49
CA ILE A 14 -2.53 0.04 -7.56
C ILE A 14 -3.81 -0.04 -8.41
N GLY A 15 -3.75 -0.73 -9.55
CA GLY A 15 -4.92 -0.98 -10.38
C GLY A 15 -6.02 -1.74 -9.64
N PHE A 16 -5.65 -2.73 -8.82
CA PHE A 16 -6.58 -3.46 -7.97
C PHE A 16 -7.25 -2.54 -6.93
N LEU A 17 -6.49 -1.65 -6.27
CA LEU A 17 -7.05 -0.68 -5.33
C LEU A 17 -8.06 0.27 -5.99
N TYR A 18 -7.74 0.80 -7.18
CA TYR A 18 -8.68 1.61 -7.94
C TYR A 18 -9.91 0.81 -8.37
N GLY A 19 -9.75 -0.47 -8.72
CA GLY A 19 -10.88 -1.37 -9.03
C GLY A 19 -11.79 -1.60 -7.83
N MET A 20 -11.22 -1.81 -6.64
CA MET A 20 -11.97 -1.91 -5.38
C MET A 20 -12.74 -0.62 -5.10
N TYR A 21 -12.07 0.53 -5.15
CA TYR A 21 -12.69 1.83 -4.91
C TYR A 21 -13.83 2.11 -5.90
N SER A 22 -13.60 1.88 -7.20
CA SER A 22 -14.61 2.06 -8.25
C SER A 22 -15.83 1.16 -8.05
N SER A 23 -15.63 -0.04 -7.49
CA SER A 23 -16.73 -0.96 -7.17
C SER A 23 -17.49 -0.53 -5.92
N ASN A 24 -16.81 0.10 -4.96
CA ASN A 24 -17.41 0.50 -3.70
C ASN A 24 -16.84 1.85 -3.21
N HIS A 25 -17.53 2.93 -3.57
CA HIS A 25 -17.16 4.30 -3.21
C HIS A 25 -17.26 4.61 -1.71
N ASP A 26 -17.88 3.73 -0.92
CA ASP A 26 -18.00 3.84 0.55
C ASP A 26 -16.75 3.33 1.30
N ILE A 27 -15.71 2.90 0.58
CA ILE A 27 -14.46 2.45 1.21
C ILE A 27 -13.73 3.67 1.78
N GLU A 28 -13.71 3.78 3.10
CA GLU A 28 -12.98 4.85 3.81
C GLU A 28 -11.58 4.40 4.25
N CYS A 29 -11.36 3.11 4.52
CA CYS A 29 -10.10 2.61 5.07
C CYS A 29 -9.72 1.27 4.44
N VAL A 30 -8.43 1.11 4.11
CA VAL A 30 -7.86 -0.13 3.55
C VAL A 30 -6.65 -0.56 4.38
N PHE A 31 -6.69 -1.79 4.87
CA PHE A 31 -5.60 -2.41 5.62
C PHE A 31 -4.85 -3.38 4.71
N ILE A 32 -3.56 -3.12 4.51
CA ILE A 32 -2.66 -3.92 3.69
C ILE A 32 -1.67 -4.58 4.64
N ASP A 33 -1.82 -5.88 4.85
CA ASP A 33 -0.87 -6.65 5.65
C ASP A 33 0.16 -7.36 4.77
N GLY A 34 1.43 -7.32 5.18
CA GLY A 34 2.47 -8.12 4.54
C GLY A 34 2.84 -7.65 3.14
N VAL A 35 2.93 -6.34 2.91
CA VAL A 35 3.27 -5.77 1.59
C VAL A 35 4.60 -6.30 1.03
N MET A 36 5.54 -6.67 1.91
CA MET A 36 6.82 -7.29 1.53
C MET A 36 6.72 -8.75 1.04
N LYS A 37 5.59 -9.42 1.31
CA LYS A 37 5.40 -10.83 0.94
C LYS A 37 4.66 -11.02 -0.39
N HIS A 38 3.95 -10.00 -0.86
CA HIS A 38 2.88 -10.18 -1.84
C HIS A 38 3.12 -9.53 -3.21
N ALA A 39 4.08 -8.63 -3.32
CA ALA A 39 4.57 -8.12 -4.59
C ALA A 39 6.10 -8.02 -4.49
N ASP A 40 6.81 -7.93 -5.60
CA ASP A 40 8.26 -7.75 -5.69
C ASP A 40 8.72 -6.38 -5.14
N ILE A 41 8.11 -5.93 -4.04
CA ILE A 41 8.35 -4.69 -3.33
C ILE A 41 9.56 -4.95 -2.43
N SER A 42 10.73 -4.89 -3.05
CA SER A 42 12.00 -4.75 -2.35
C SER A 42 12.02 -3.42 -1.59
N LEU A 43 12.87 -3.32 -0.56
CA LEU A 43 13.04 -2.11 0.27
C LEU A 43 13.22 -0.82 -0.56
N GLU A 44 13.86 -0.92 -1.72
CA GLU A 44 14.04 0.18 -2.68
C GLU A 44 12.73 0.71 -3.31
N ASN A 45 11.72 -0.14 -3.48
CA ASN A 45 10.45 0.19 -4.13
C ASN A 45 9.33 0.54 -3.14
N VAL A 46 9.52 0.25 -1.85
CA VAL A 46 8.59 0.65 -0.79
C VAL A 46 8.27 2.16 -0.80
N PRO A 47 9.24 3.08 -0.89
CA PRO A 47 8.93 4.50 -0.88
C PRO A 47 8.06 4.94 -2.08
N ASP A 48 8.33 4.43 -3.29
CA ASP A 48 7.48 4.68 -4.47
C ASP A 48 6.06 4.14 -4.25
N PHE A 49 5.94 2.92 -3.72
CA PHE A 49 4.65 2.31 -3.41
C PHE A 49 3.84 3.15 -2.41
N VAL A 50 4.46 3.59 -1.31
CA VAL A 50 3.80 4.42 -0.30
C VAL A 50 3.42 5.79 -0.84
N GLU A 51 4.24 6.39 -1.72
CA GLU A 51 3.88 7.65 -2.38
C GLU A 51 2.65 7.50 -3.28
N ARG A 52 2.56 6.41 -4.03
CA ARG A 52 1.36 6.09 -4.84
C ARG A 52 0.13 5.86 -3.98
N LEU A 53 0.26 5.16 -2.85
CA LEU A 53 -0.85 5.02 -1.89
C LEU A 53 -1.30 6.37 -1.34
N LYS A 54 -0.38 7.28 -1.02
CA LYS A 54 -0.71 8.65 -0.59
C LYS A 54 -1.47 9.43 -1.65
N LYS A 55 -1.12 9.26 -2.93
CA LYS A 55 -1.87 9.87 -4.05
C LYS A 55 -3.31 9.35 -4.07
N ILE A 56 -3.50 8.04 -4.04
CA ILE A 56 -4.85 7.43 -3.99
C ILE A 56 -5.61 7.92 -2.76
N SER A 57 -4.94 7.97 -1.61
CA SER A 57 -5.54 8.45 -0.36
C SER A 57 -6.10 9.86 -0.50
N THR A 58 -5.33 10.75 -1.14
CA THR A 58 -5.72 12.15 -1.36
C THR A 58 -6.80 12.29 -2.42
N GLU A 59 -6.74 11.50 -3.50
CA GLU A 59 -7.69 11.57 -4.61
C GLU A 59 -9.04 10.91 -4.29
N CYS A 60 -9.01 9.75 -3.62
CA CYS A 60 -10.18 8.93 -3.32
C CYS A 60 -10.69 9.13 -1.89
N GLY A 61 -9.96 9.84 -1.02
CA GLY A 61 -10.34 10.03 0.38
C GLY A 61 -10.21 8.77 1.25
N ILE A 62 -9.38 7.81 0.83
CA ILE A 62 -9.22 6.51 1.50
C ILE A 62 -8.00 6.56 2.43
N GLU A 63 -8.13 6.13 3.67
CA GLU A 63 -6.98 5.93 4.56
C GLU A 63 -6.33 4.56 4.34
N PHE A 64 -5.03 4.54 4.03
CA PHE A 64 -4.26 3.31 3.85
C PHE A 64 -3.43 3.01 5.10
N PHE A 65 -3.63 1.82 5.66
CA PHE A 65 -2.84 1.28 6.76
C PHE A 65 -2.00 0.12 6.23
N VAL A 66 -0.69 0.31 6.14
CA VAL A 66 0.22 -0.68 5.57
C VAL A 66 1.10 -1.27 6.66
N SER A 67 1.08 -2.60 6.78
CA SER A 67 2.03 -3.35 7.59
C SER A 67 3.24 -3.74 6.74
N LEU A 68 4.41 -3.33 7.21
CA LEU A 68 5.71 -3.61 6.59
C LEU A 68 6.49 -4.51 7.54
N SER A 69 6.92 -5.67 7.06
CA SER A 69 7.88 -6.52 7.79
C SER A 69 9.32 -6.00 7.65
N ALA A 70 9.51 -4.69 7.79
CA ALA A 70 10.82 -4.06 7.80
C ALA A 70 10.93 -3.05 8.93
N ASP A 71 12.15 -2.95 9.44
CA ASP A 71 12.51 -2.03 10.50
C ASP A 71 12.36 -0.58 10.03
N LYS A 72 11.88 0.30 10.90
CA LYS A 72 11.70 1.73 10.59
C LYS A 72 13.00 2.38 10.09
N SER A 73 14.15 1.88 10.55
CA SER A 73 15.49 2.33 10.14
C SER A 73 15.86 1.96 8.69
N GLU A 74 15.24 0.92 8.13
CA GLU A 74 15.47 0.46 6.74
C GLU A 74 14.60 1.23 5.74
N LEU A 75 13.53 1.89 6.21
CA LEU A 75 12.61 2.69 5.40
C LEU A 75 13.15 4.11 5.20
N THR A 76 14.34 4.21 4.59
CA THR A 76 14.95 5.48 4.18
C THR A 76 14.17 6.06 2.99
N GLY A 77 13.41 7.13 3.22
CA GLY A 77 12.70 7.87 2.15
C GLY A 77 11.19 8.05 2.36
N ILE A 78 10.60 7.44 3.39
CA ILE A 78 9.19 7.66 3.71
C ILE A 78 9.08 8.91 4.59
N SER A 79 8.53 10.00 4.03
CA SER A 79 8.29 11.23 4.81
C SER A 79 7.28 10.96 5.93
N GLU A 80 7.72 11.18 7.18
CA GLU A 80 6.98 10.99 8.43
C GLU A 80 5.75 11.90 8.53
N GLY A 81 4.64 11.48 7.93
CA GLY A 81 3.35 12.13 8.08
C GLY A 81 2.23 11.32 7.44
N GLY A 82 1.32 10.80 8.26
CA GLY A 82 0.03 10.25 7.83
C GLY A 82 -0.15 8.73 7.89
N TYR A 83 0.68 7.98 8.61
CA TYR A 83 0.46 6.53 8.78
C TYR A 83 0.76 6.08 10.21
N SER A 84 -0.09 5.20 10.74
CA SER A 84 0.08 4.57 12.05
C SER A 84 0.64 3.17 11.85
N TYR A 85 1.84 2.90 12.39
CA TYR A 85 2.38 1.55 12.45
C TYR A 85 1.59 0.74 13.48
N LEU A 86 1.02 -0.38 13.04
CA LEU A 86 0.50 -1.41 13.92
C LEU A 86 1.58 -2.50 14.01
N ASN A 87 2.16 -2.63 15.19
CA ASN A 87 3.06 -3.74 15.55
C ASN A 87 2.26 -4.91 16.10
#